data_AF-A0A7Y5V3C7-F1
#
_entry.id   AF-A0A7Y5V3C7-F1
#
_cell.length_a   1.000
_cell.length_b   1.000
_cell.length_c   1.000
_cell.angle_alpha   90.00
_cell.angle_beta   90.00
_cell.angle_gamma   90.00
#
_symmetry.space_group_name_H-M   'P 1'
#
loop_
_entity.id
_entity.type
_entity.pdbx_description
1 polymer ?
#
loop_
_entity_poly.entity_id
_entity_poly.type
_entity_poly.pdbx_seq_one_letter_code
_entity_poly.pdbx_strand_id
1 'polypeptide(L)'
;RELAAVRPGTMGALLGVRGIGERKAEEFGGVFIAHIREWSETHGLPLDARARRRSAPVQETAKPLSHNRRVAFDRFGHGDSVEAVAASLGLSPRTVEQYLVEWIVASAPGEVSAWVPPEVYERIAVAARECGFDRLKPIFDSLGGEVPYGQIRAVVAHLRVRGSSGDMEARPVEIVTRGLDSASSARR
;
A
#
# COMPACT_ATOMS: atom_id res chain seq x y z
N ARG A 1 3.52 -15.02 30.63
CA ARG A 1 2.91 -14.12 31.64
C ARG A 1 1.63 -13.44 31.13
N GLU A 2 1.57 -12.96 29.88
CA GLU A 2 0.39 -12.25 29.35
C GLU A 2 -0.83 -13.17 29.12
N LEU A 3 -0.63 -14.41 28.66
CA LEU A 3 -1.70 -15.39 28.43
C LEU A 3 -2.47 -15.76 29.71
N ALA A 4 -1.76 -15.95 30.83
CA ALA A 4 -2.36 -16.19 32.15
C ALA A 4 -3.06 -14.94 32.74
N ALA A 5 -2.67 -13.73 32.31
CA ALA A 5 -3.28 -12.48 32.76
C ALA A 5 -4.54 -12.12 31.95
N VAL A 6 -4.56 -12.45 30.65
CA VAL A 6 -5.70 -12.20 29.75
C VAL A 6 -6.77 -13.28 29.89
N ARG A 7 -6.37 -14.53 30.13
CA ARG A 7 -7.24 -15.73 30.18
C ARG A 7 -8.20 -15.76 28.98
N PRO A 8 -7.68 -15.82 27.75
CA PRO A 8 -8.49 -15.76 26.55
C PRO A 8 -9.45 -16.95 26.48
N GLY A 9 -10.74 -16.68 26.56
CA GLY A 9 -11.81 -17.67 26.44
C GLY A 9 -12.26 -17.92 25.00
N THR A 10 -11.73 -17.15 24.04
CA THR A 10 -12.12 -17.20 22.63
C THR A 10 -10.91 -17.05 21.70
N MET A 11 -11.01 -17.55 20.47
CA MET A 11 -9.95 -17.42 19.46
C MET A 11 -9.60 -15.96 19.20
N GLY A 12 -10.60 -15.09 19.23
CA GLY A 12 -10.42 -13.65 19.07
C GLY A 12 -9.66 -12.98 20.20
N ALA A 13 -9.82 -13.43 21.44
CA ALA A 13 -9.05 -12.95 22.57
C ALA A 13 -7.61 -13.50 22.55
N LEU A 14 -7.43 -14.72 22.04
CA LEU A 14 -6.13 -15.37 21.91
C LEU A 14 -5.23 -14.63 20.90
N LEU A 15 -5.78 -14.22 19.76
CA LEU A 15 -5.10 -13.36 18.77
C LEU A 15 -4.74 -11.95 19.29
N GLY A 16 -5.36 -11.51 20.39
CA GLY A 16 -5.05 -10.25 21.05
C GLY A 16 -3.84 -10.32 21.98
N VAL A 17 -3.30 -11.51 22.25
CA VAL A 17 -2.14 -11.72 23.13
C VAL A 17 -0.85 -11.52 22.36
N ARG A 18 0.06 -10.65 22.86
CA ARG A 18 1.35 -10.44 22.18
C ARG A 18 2.15 -11.76 22.13
N GLY A 19 2.67 -12.05 20.94
CA GLY A 19 3.42 -13.27 20.66
C GLY A 19 2.59 -14.44 20.11
N ILE A 20 1.26 -14.29 20.01
CA ILE A 20 0.38 -15.24 19.34
C ILE A 20 -0.07 -14.66 17.99
N GLY A 21 0.54 -15.14 16.92
CA GLY A 21 0.11 -14.85 15.54
C GLY A 21 -0.93 -15.88 15.06
N GLU A 22 -1.57 -15.57 13.92
CA GLU A 22 -2.66 -16.36 13.31
C GLU A 22 -2.33 -17.85 13.20
N ARG A 23 -1.16 -18.18 12.67
CA ARG A 23 -0.70 -19.59 12.52
C ARG A 23 -0.68 -20.36 13.84
N LYS A 24 -0.22 -19.75 14.94
CA LYS A 24 -0.17 -20.41 16.26
C LYS A 24 -1.54 -20.48 16.92
N ALA A 25 -2.40 -19.50 16.67
CA ALA A 25 -3.77 -19.48 17.16
C ALA A 25 -4.61 -20.58 16.49
N GLU A 26 -4.45 -20.78 15.18
CA GLU A 26 -5.11 -21.86 14.44
C GLU A 26 -4.61 -23.24 14.88
N GLU A 27 -3.30 -23.41 15.01
CA GLU A 27 -2.69 -24.72 15.30
C GLU A 27 -2.86 -25.15 16.78
N PHE A 28 -2.78 -24.22 17.73
CA PHE A 28 -2.77 -24.56 19.17
C PHE A 28 -3.89 -23.89 19.99
N GLY A 29 -4.64 -22.97 19.39
CA GLY A 29 -5.57 -22.13 20.15
C GLY A 29 -6.74 -22.88 20.77
N GLY A 30 -7.24 -23.93 20.10
CA GLY A 30 -8.31 -24.77 20.65
C GLY A 30 -7.92 -25.44 21.98
N VAL A 31 -6.71 -26.00 22.04
CA VAL A 31 -6.19 -26.67 23.24
C VAL A 31 -5.96 -25.68 24.38
N PHE A 32 -5.37 -24.51 24.08
CA PHE A 32 -5.15 -23.48 25.10
C PHE A 32 -6.47 -22.93 25.65
N ILE A 33 -7.45 -22.65 24.80
CA ILE A 33 -8.75 -22.10 25.23
C ILE A 33 -9.49 -23.12 26.11
N ALA A 34 -9.49 -24.41 25.74
CA ALA A 34 -10.14 -25.44 26.53
C ALA A 34 -9.56 -25.52 27.95
N HIS A 35 -8.23 -25.58 28.07
CA HIS A 35 -7.56 -25.68 29.37
C HIS A 35 -7.71 -24.41 30.22
N ILE A 36 -7.71 -23.23 29.59
CA ILE A 36 -7.93 -21.95 30.27
C ILE A 36 -9.37 -21.87 30.80
N ARG A 37 -10.36 -22.34 30.03
CA ARG A 37 -11.78 -22.37 30.46
C ARG A 37 -11.98 -23.29 31.65
N GLU A 38 -11.49 -24.52 31.55
CA GLU A 38 -11.57 -25.51 32.63
C GLU A 38 -10.91 -24.99 33.93
N TRP A 39 -9.73 -24.39 33.81
CA TRP A 39 -9.05 -23.78 34.95
C TRP A 39 -9.83 -22.60 35.54
N SER A 40 -10.41 -21.76 34.69
CA SER A 40 -11.17 -20.56 35.10
C SER A 40 -12.49 -20.93 35.78
N GLU A 41 -13.19 -21.95 35.27
CA GLU A 41 -14.42 -22.49 35.86
C GLU A 41 -14.16 -23.11 37.23
N THR A 42 -13.10 -23.92 37.35
CA THR A 42 -12.69 -24.57 38.61
C THR A 42 -12.33 -23.57 39.71
N HIS A 43 -11.78 -22.41 39.34
CA HIS A 43 -11.31 -21.39 40.28
C HIS A 43 -12.23 -20.15 40.38
N GLY A 44 -13.41 -20.17 39.73
CA GLY A 44 -14.36 -19.06 39.73
C GLY A 44 -13.80 -17.75 39.15
N LEU A 45 -12.85 -17.82 38.23
CA LEU A 45 -12.16 -16.67 37.67
C LEU A 45 -12.87 -16.16 36.41
N PRO A 46 -12.93 -14.83 36.16
CA PRO A 46 -13.51 -14.31 34.94
C PRO A 46 -12.59 -14.53 33.74
N LEU A 47 -13.14 -15.09 32.66
CA LEU A 47 -12.51 -15.19 31.35
C LEU A 47 -12.42 -13.81 30.68
N ASP A 48 -11.44 -13.63 29.79
CA ASP A 48 -11.25 -12.40 29.01
C ASP A 48 -11.04 -11.11 29.85
N ALA A 49 -10.61 -11.26 31.12
CA ALA A 49 -10.49 -10.17 32.09
C ALA A 49 -9.61 -8.99 31.65
N ARG A 50 -8.69 -9.24 30.71
CA ARG A 50 -7.85 -8.20 30.09
C ARG A 50 -7.80 -8.31 28.57
N ALA A 51 -8.76 -9.01 27.96
CA ALA A 51 -8.88 -9.01 26.52
C ALA A 51 -9.13 -7.56 26.11
N ARG A 52 -8.12 -6.92 25.52
CA ARG A 52 -8.34 -5.67 24.77
C ARG A 52 -9.46 -6.02 23.82
N ARG A 53 -10.66 -5.44 24.04
CA ARG A 53 -11.74 -5.50 23.07
C ARG A 53 -11.07 -5.11 21.77
N ARG A 54 -10.91 -6.06 20.84
CA ARG A 54 -10.59 -5.71 19.46
C ARG A 54 -11.74 -4.83 19.10
N SER A 55 -11.47 -3.53 19.06
CA SER A 55 -12.37 -2.56 18.49
C SER A 55 -12.84 -3.21 17.20
N ALA A 56 -14.15 -3.38 17.04
CA ALA A 56 -14.74 -3.60 15.72
C ALA A 56 -14.02 -2.69 14.72
N PRO A 57 -13.80 -3.09 13.46
CA PRO A 57 -13.10 -2.24 12.50
C PRO A 57 -13.75 -0.87 12.59
N VAL A 58 -13.03 0.06 13.22
CA VAL A 58 -13.49 1.42 13.36
C VAL A 58 -13.50 1.83 11.91
N GLN A 59 -14.69 2.00 11.35
CA GLN A 59 -14.80 2.82 10.15
C GLN A 59 -14.05 4.06 10.50
N GLU A 60 -12.89 4.21 9.87
CA GLU A 60 -11.91 5.22 10.17
C GLU A 60 -12.60 6.53 9.83
N THR A 61 -13.31 7.11 10.80
CA THR A 61 -13.79 8.47 10.71
C THR A 61 -12.53 9.27 10.51
N ALA A 62 -12.30 9.66 9.25
CA ALA A 62 -11.06 10.23 8.78
C ALA A 62 -10.62 11.29 9.77
N LYS A 63 -9.55 11.02 10.53
CA LYS A 63 -8.98 12.03 11.41
C LYS A 63 -8.72 13.25 10.54
N PRO A 64 -9.11 14.47 10.97
CA PRO A 64 -8.86 15.66 10.19
C PRO A 64 -7.37 15.70 9.83
N LEU A 65 -7.06 15.94 8.55
CA LEU A 65 -5.69 15.98 8.06
C LEU A 65 -4.88 16.93 8.94
N SER A 66 -3.69 16.49 9.37
CA SER A 66 -2.79 17.35 10.13
C SER A 66 -2.52 18.64 9.35
N HIS A 67 -2.20 19.73 10.05
CA HIS A 67 -1.93 21.01 9.40
C HIS A 67 -0.88 20.88 8.28
N ASN A 68 0.24 20.21 8.56
CA ASN A 68 1.30 19.97 7.58
C ASN A 68 0.82 19.16 6.37
N ARG A 69 -0.07 18.19 6.57
CA ARG A 69 -0.62 17.38 5.47
C ARG A 69 -1.53 18.23 4.57
N ARG A 70 -2.35 19.11 5.15
CA ARG A 70 -3.19 20.05 4.38
C ARG A 70 -2.35 21.02 3.55
N VAL A 71 -1.31 21.61 4.15
CA VAL A 71 -0.40 22.51 3.43
C VAL A 71 0.37 21.77 2.33
N ALA A 72 0.80 20.53 2.58
CA ALA A 72 1.45 19.72 1.54
C ALA A 72 0.49 19.43 0.37
N PHE A 73 -0.77 19.08 0.64
CA PHE A 73 -1.76 18.78 -0.39
C PHE A 73 -2.04 20.00 -1.28
N ASP A 74 -2.18 21.19 -0.67
CA ASP A 74 -2.37 22.44 -1.39
C ASP A 74 -1.20 22.73 -2.34
N ARG A 75 0.03 22.59 -1.84
CA ARG A 75 1.27 22.75 -2.63
C ARG A 75 1.39 21.75 -3.77
N PHE A 76 1.02 20.48 -3.54
CA PHE A 76 0.97 19.50 -4.63
C PHE A 76 -0.10 19.84 -5.67
N GLY A 77 -1.22 20.43 -5.28
CA GLY A 77 -2.20 21.00 -6.21
C GLY A 77 -1.62 22.09 -7.13
N HIS A 78 -0.57 22.77 -6.68
CA HIS A 78 0.19 23.75 -7.46
C HIS A 78 1.38 23.17 -8.23
N GLY A 79 1.68 21.87 -8.10
CA GLY A 79 2.79 21.22 -8.78
C GLY A 79 4.16 21.39 -8.09
N ASP A 80 4.20 21.79 -6.80
CA ASP A 80 5.45 21.89 -6.05
C ASP A 80 6.16 20.52 -5.95
N SER A 81 7.50 20.53 -6.05
CA SER A 81 8.30 19.32 -5.90
C SER A 81 8.32 18.82 -4.45
N VAL A 82 8.59 17.53 -4.26
CA VAL A 82 8.72 16.90 -2.93
C VAL A 82 9.78 17.62 -2.09
N GLU A 83 10.90 18.02 -2.70
CA GLU A 83 12.01 18.72 -2.05
C GLU A 83 11.60 20.12 -1.58
N ALA A 84 10.88 20.86 -2.42
CA ALA A 84 10.40 22.20 -2.10
C ALA A 84 9.40 22.16 -0.93
N VAL A 85 8.46 21.22 -0.98
CA VAL A 85 7.48 21.02 0.11
C VAL A 85 8.19 20.58 1.39
N ALA A 86 9.15 19.65 1.32
CA ALA A 86 9.93 19.19 2.47
C ALA A 86 10.72 20.33 3.14
N ALA A 87 11.41 21.15 2.34
CA ALA A 87 12.14 22.31 2.84
C ALA A 87 11.20 23.33 3.51
N SER A 88 10.05 23.61 2.90
CA SER A 88 9.10 24.60 3.42
C SER A 88 8.43 24.19 4.73
N LEU A 89 8.22 22.88 4.94
CA LEU A 89 7.54 22.33 6.11
C LEU A 89 8.51 21.82 7.18
N GLY A 90 9.82 21.84 6.93
CA GLY A 90 10.82 21.26 7.82
C GLY A 90 10.64 19.75 8.02
N LEU A 91 10.17 19.04 7.00
CA LEU A 91 9.89 17.61 7.04
C LEU A 91 10.92 16.81 6.24
N SER A 92 11.03 15.52 6.54
CA SER A 92 11.85 14.63 5.73
C SER A 92 11.23 14.41 4.33
N PRO A 93 12.03 14.29 3.26
CA PRO A 93 11.52 13.99 1.92
C PRO A 93 10.62 12.74 1.90
N ARG A 94 11.01 11.70 2.65
CA ARG A 94 10.23 10.46 2.80
C ARG A 94 8.82 10.69 3.35
N THR A 95 8.65 11.62 4.30
CA THR A 95 7.32 11.97 4.84
C THR A 95 6.49 12.69 3.78
N VAL A 96 7.12 13.55 3.00
CA VAL A 96 6.46 14.33 1.96
C VAL A 96 6.10 13.46 0.75
N GLU A 97 6.93 12.49 0.37
CA GLU A 97 6.60 11.44 -0.60
C GLU A 97 5.35 10.66 -0.19
N GLN A 98 5.21 10.35 1.10
CA GLN A 98 4.00 9.71 1.60
C GLN A 98 2.77 10.62 1.43
N TYR A 99 2.90 11.91 1.73
CA TYR A 99 1.82 12.87 1.51
C TYR A 99 1.47 13.05 0.03
N LEU A 100 2.46 12.99 -0.87
CA LEU A 100 2.22 13.02 -2.31
C LEU A 100 1.36 11.84 -2.75
N VAL A 101 1.69 10.63 -2.31
CA VAL A 101 0.89 9.42 -2.61
C VAL A 101 -0.52 9.55 -2.06
N GLU A 102 -0.68 10.01 -0.82
CA GLU A 102 -2.00 10.23 -0.21
C GLU A 102 -2.80 11.29 -0.99
N TRP A 103 -2.16 12.36 -1.47
CA TRP A 103 -2.78 13.40 -2.29
C TRP A 103 -3.21 12.86 -3.66
N ILE A 104 -2.39 12.07 -4.34
CA ILE A 104 -2.75 11.42 -5.62
C ILE A 104 -4.00 10.55 -5.44
N VAL A 105 -4.07 9.78 -4.35
CA VAL A 105 -5.24 8.93 -4.03
C VAL A 105 -6.49 9.76 -3.75
N ALA A 106 -6.35 10.88 -3.05
CA ALA A 106 -7.48 11.72 -2.65
C ALA A 106 -8.00 12.63 -3.78
N SER A 107 -7.10 13.18 -4.60
CA SER A 107 -7.40 14.21 -5.60
C SER A 107 -7.52 13.67 -7.02
N ALA A 108 -7.09 12.44 -7.28
CA ALA A 108 -7.15 11.81 -8.60
C ALA A 108 -6.66 12.73 -9.75
N PRO A 109 -5.43 13.28 -9.66
CA PRO A 109 -4.93 14.21 -10.67
C PRO A 109 -4.89 13.54 -12.05
N GLY A 110 -5.15 14.30 -13.11
CA GLY A 110 -5.11 13.78 -14.48
C GLY A 110 -3.71 13.39 -14.96
N GLU A 111 -2.68 14.07 -14.42
CA GLU A 111 -1.27 13.81 -14.69
C GLU A 111 -0.41 13.93 -13.43
N VAL A 112 0.72 13.22 -13.42
CA VAL A 112 1.74 13.26 -12.35
C VAL A 112 3.13 13.64 -12.89
N SER A 113 3.15 14.24 -14.08
CA SER A 113 4.34 14.66 -14.83
C SER A 113 5.24 15.63 -14.06
N ALA A 114 4.66 16.39 -13.13
CA ALA A 114 5.39 17.29 -12.22
C ALA A 114 6.34 16.57 -11.24
N TRP A 115 6.08 15.29 -10.93
CA TRP A 115 6.87 14.51 -9.97
C TRP A 115 7.55 13.29 -10.58
N VAL A 116 7.01 12.76 -11.68
CA VAL A 116 7.56 11.60 -12.37
C VAL A 116 7.69 11.92 -13.87
N PRO A 117 8.90 11.87 -14.44
CA PRO A 117 9.09 12.08 -15.86
C PRO A 117 8.25 11.08 -16.69
N PRO A 118 7.67 11.49 -17.84
CA PRO A 118 6.81 10.63 -18.65
C PRO A 118 7.45 9.29 -19.04
N GLU A 119 8.75 9.30 -19.37
CA GLU A 119 9.51 8.10 -19.73
C GLU A 119 9.59 7.10 -18.57
N VAL A 120 9.81 7.61 -17.34
CA VAL A 120 9.85 6.80 -16.12
C VAL A 120 8.46 6.30 -15.77
N TYR A 121 7.44 7.13 -15.98
CA TYR A 121 6.04 6.77 -15.78
C TYR A 121 5.67 5.54 -16.62
N GLU A 122 5.95 5.57 -17.92
CA GLU A 122 5.62 4.46 -18.83
C GLU A 122 6.36 3.17 -18.45
N ARG A 123 7.66 3.25 -18.11
CA ARG A 123 8.43 2.10 -17.62
C ARG A 123 7.78 1.47 -16.38
N ILE A 124 7.41 2.30 -15.39
CA ILE A 124 6.75 1.81 -14.17
C ILE A 124 5.36 1.24 -14.50
N ALA A 125 4.60 1.87 -15.39
CA ALA A 125 3.26 1.43 -15.74
C ALA A 125 3.25 0.05 -16.41
N VAL A 126 4.20 -0.22 -17.31
CA VAL A 126 4.41 -1.55 -17.90
C VAL A 126 4.75 -2.57 -16.81
N ALA A 127 5.78 -2.29 -16.01
CA ALA A 127 6.22 -3.21 -14.95
C ALA A 127 5.12 -3.48 -13.90
N ALA A 128 4.30 -2.48 -13.56
CA ALA A 128 3.19 -2.62 -12.63
C ALA A 128 2.04 -3.48 -13.20
N ARG A 129 1.78 -3.41 -14.51
CA ARG A 129 0.78 -4.27 -15.18
C ARG A 129 1.21 -5.73 -15.23
N GLU A 130 2.50 -5.99 -15.39
CA GLU A 130 3.06 -7.34 -15.44
C GLU A 130 3.19 -7.98 -14.05
N CYS A 131 3.66 -7.21 -13.06
CA CYS A 131 3.92 -7.71 -11.70
C CYS A 131 2.69 -7.64 -10.78
N GLY A 132 1.67 -6.86 -11.15
CA GLY A 132 0.54 -6.49 -10.30
C GLY A 132 0.87 -5.32 -9.35
N PHE A 133 -0.19 -4.75 -8.77
CA PHE A 133 -0.08 -3.51 -7.97
C PHE A 133 0.19 -3.75 -6.48
N ASP A 134 0.10 -4.99 -5.99
CA ASP A 134 0.07 -5.31 -4.56
C ASP A 134 1.43 -5.17 -3.87
N ARG A 135 2.52 -5.42 -4.59
CA ARG A 135 3.89 -5.41 -4.04
C ARG A 135 4.78 -4.54 -4.91
N LEU A 136 5.52 -3.65 -4.27
CA LEU A 136 6.44 -2.73 -4.96
C LEU A 136 7.77 -3.41 -5.33
N LYS A 137 8.20 -4.41 -4.56
CA LYS A 137 9.49 -5.09 -4.77
C LYS A 137 9.58 -5.76 -6.16
N PRO A 138 8.60 -6.55 -6.62
CA PRO A 138 8.62 -7.10 -7.98
C PRO A 138 8.74 -6.04 -9.08
N ILE A 139 8.02 -4.92 -8.93
CA ILE A 139 8.08 -3.79 -9.89
C ILE A 139 9.49 -3.17 -9.88
N PHE A 140 10.05 -2.92 -8.70
CA PHE A 140 11.40 -2.39 -8.55
C PHE A 140 12.46 -3.31 -9.16
N ASP A 141 12.35 -4.62 -8.90
CA ASP A 141 13.25 -5.65 -9.44
C ASP A 141 13.14 -5.71 -10.98
N SER A 142 11.92 -5.62 -11.53
CA SER A 142 11.67 -5.56 -12.98
C SER A 142 12.24 -4.30 -13.65
N LEU A 143 12.40 -3.21 -12.90
CA LEU A 143 13.00 -1.96 -13.36
C LEU A 143 14.53 -1.93 -13.20
N GLY A 144 15.16 -3.04 -12.81
CA GLY A 144 16.60 -3.13 -12.59
C GLY A 144 17.09 -2.36 -11.35
N GLY A 145 16.17 -1.94 -10.47
CA GLY A 145 16.50 -1.17 -9.26
C GLY A 145 16.95 0.27 -9.49
N GLU A 146 16.79 0.80 -10.71
CA GLU A 146 17.22 2.15 -11.10
C GLU A 146 16.25 3.24 -10.63
N VAL A 147 14.98 2.88 -10.46
CA VAL A 147 13.91 3.84 -10.19
C VAL A 147 13.67 3.97 -8.68
N PRO A 148 13.66 5.20 -8.13
CA PRO A 148 13.37 5.41 -6.71
C PRO A 148 11.97 4.91 -6.32
N TYR A 149 11.88 4.30 -5.13
CA TYR A 149 10.61 3.79 -4.59
C TYR A 149 9.52 4.87 -4.50
N GLY A 150 9.86 6.13 -4.25
CA GLY A 150 8.90 7.24 -4.23
C GLY A 150 8.14 7.39 -5.55
N GLN A 151 8.85 7.35 -6.67
CA GLN A 151 8.27 7.45 -8.02
C GLN A 151 7.41 6.23 -8.33
N ILE A 152 7.89 5.02 -8.00
CA ILE A 152 7.11 3.79 -8.18
C ILE A 152 5.78 3.87 -7.43
N ARG A 153 5.80 4.34 -6.18
CA ARG A 153 4.58 4.50 -5.36
C ARG A 153 3.61 5.52 -5.94
N ALA A 154 4.11 6.65 -6.42
CA ALA A 154 3.29 7.70 -7.03
C ALA A 154 2.57 7.17 -8.28
N VAL A 155 3.28 6.50 -9.18
CA VAL A 155 2.69 5.93 -10.41
C VAL A 155 1.69 4.82 -10.10
N VAL A 156 2.03 3.89 -9.20
CA VAL A 156 1.12 2.81 -8.79
C VAL A 156 -0.16 3.37 -8.17
N ALA A 157 -0.06 4.41 -7.34
CA ALA A 157 -1.22 5.08 -6.76
C ALA A 157 -2.09 5.73 -7.84
N HIS A 158 -1.47 6.46 -8.77
CA HIS A 158 -2.18 7.10 -9.88
C HIS A 158 -2.91 6.07 -10.77
N LEU A 159 -2.24 4.97 -11.13
CA LEU A 159 -2.84 3.88 -11.92
C LEU A 159 -4.03 3.22 -11.21
N ARG A 160 -3.94 3.02 -9.89
CA ARG A 160 -5.05 2.44 -9.10
C ARG A 160 -6.29 3.33 -9.10
N VAL A 161 -6.12 4.64 -8.92
CA VAL A 161 -7.24 5.59 -8.89
C VAL A 161 -7.89 5.67 -10.27
N ARG A 162 -7.09 5.69 -11.34
CA ARG A 162 -7.59 5.70 -12.72
C ARG A 162 -8.26 4.39 -13.12
N GLY A 163 -7.69 3.25 -12.75
CA GLY A 163 -8.28 1.93 -13.01
C GLY A 163 -9.54 1.64 -12.20
N SER A 164 -9.75 2.32 -11.07
CA SER A 164 -10.97 2.22 -10.28
C SER A 164 -12.13 3.05 -10.84
N SER A 165 -11.87 3.96 -11.81
CA SER A 165 -12.84 4.93 -12.33
C SER A 165 -13.39 4.59 -13.72
N GLY A 166 -13.01 3.45 -14.31
CA GLY A 166 -13.56 3.03 -15.59
C GLY A 166 -12.62 2.10 -16.35
N ASP A 167 -13.13 0.90 -16.61
CA ASP A 167 -12.86 0.01 -17.73
C ASP A 167 -11.52 0.11 -18.48
N MET A 168 -10.82 -1.03 -18.48
CA MET A 168 -10.51 -1.76 -19.71
C MET A 168 -10.40 -0.90 -20.99
N GLU A 169 -9.30 -0.18 -21.15
CA GLU A 169 -8.73 0.01 -22.47
C GLU A 169 -7.34 -0.63 -22.46
N ALA A 170 -7.36 -1.97 -22.55
CA ALA A 170 -6.27 -2.72 -23.10
C ALA A 170 -6.04 -2.19 -24.52
N ARG A 171 -5.21 -1.16 -24.66
CA ARG A 171 -4.63 -0.83 -25.96
C ARG A 171 -3.62 -1.96 -26.22
N PRO A 172 -3.86 -2.84 -27.21
CA PRO A 172 -2.82 -3.77 -27.62
C PRO A 172 -1.61 -2.93 -28.01
N VAL A 173 -0.46 -3.27 -27.44
CA VAL A 173 0.82 -2.77 -27.91
C VAL A 173 0.98 -3.34 -29.32
N GLU A 174 0.56 -2.59 -30.33
CA GLU A 174 1.02 -2.84 -31.70
C GLU A 174 2.53 -2.60 -31.67
N ILE A 175 3.27 -3.71 -31.55
CA ILE A 175 4.69 -3.76 -31.84
C ILE A 175 4.81 -3.42 -33.32
N VAL A 176 4.96 -2.12 -33.61
CA VAL A 176 5.38 -1.65 -34.92
C VAL A 176 6.84 -2.11 -35.07
N THR A 177 7.01 -3.30 -35.61
CA THR A 177 8.29 -3.77 -36.12
C THR A 177 8.68 -2.86 -37.28
N ARG A 178 9.53 -1.89 -36.95
CA ARG A 178 10.24 -1.05 -37.90
C ARG A 178 11.37 -1.88 -38.52
N GLY A 179 11.17 -2.31 -39.75
CA GLY A 179 12.23 -2.63 -40.72
C GLY A 179 11.68 -2.18 -42.07
N LEU A 180 12.09 -1.06 -42.66
CA LEU A 180 13.43 -0.82 -43.19
C LEU A 180 14.05 -2.11 -43.73
N ASP A 181 13.73 -2.44 -44.97
CA ASP A 181 14.80 -2.47 -45.96
C ASP A 181 14.32 -1.98 -47.32
N SER A 182 15.07 -1.00 -47.78
CA SER A 182 14.99 -0.38 -49.09
C SER A 182 15.62 -1.27 -50.15
N ALA A 183 15.20 -1.00 -51.38
CA ALA A 183 15.98 -1.12 -52.60
C ALA A 183 15.96 -2.46 -53.37
N SER A 184 15.57 -2.29 -54.64
CA SER A 184 16.43 -2.55 -55.80
C SER A 184 15.97 -3.67 -56.74
N SER A 185 15.57 -3.21 -57.94
CA SER A 185 16.09 -3.68 -59.22
C SER A 185 15.52 -4.96 -59.87
N ALA A 186 14.70 -4.70 -60.89
CA ALA A 186 14.90 -5.12 -62.28
C ALA A 186 14.54 -6.55 -62.76
N ARG A 187 14.00 -6.55 -64.00
CA ARG A 187 13.83 -7.65 -64.98
C ARG A 187 12.63 -8.55 -64.65
N ARG A 188 11.69 -8.84 -65.57
CA ARG A 188 11.72 -8.98 -67.04
C ARG A 188 10.32 -8.71 -67.59
#